data_AF-A0A6N7KQJ2-F1
#
_entry.id   AF-A0A6N7KQJ2-F1
#
_cell.length_a   1.000
_cell.length_b   1.000
_cell.length_c   1.000
_cell.angle_alpha   90.00
_cell.angle_beta   90.00
_cell.angle_gamma   90.00
#
_symmetry.space_group_name_H-M   'P 1'
#
loop_
_entity.id
_entity.type
_entity.pdbx_description
1 polymer ?
#
loop_
_entity_poly.entity_id
_entity_poly.type
_entity_poly.pdbx_seq_one_letter_code
_entity_poly.pdbx_strand_id
1 'polypeptide(L)'
;MGTVSYLAPEQILPDAPTDQRVDVYAAGILLYEMLTGRRPHTGDNPVQVMYKHLHEDVPAPSLAVPSVTPALDAIVAGACARTPDARPYDAVELLAALQRVRRALTPEELDAEPPASTRTSPRYPTSEPTSVIQPLPQPAAPPAERTSVLDVPPELMDQLLVEPRPYNEPTPVRPNRPSRLRRIPRKPLIWASALTALVLVIGGASYGLSEALYAPVPGVLGKDRSEAQRILDKEGMHGRFVEAFSESVPSGQVISTDPGVGTKARKSDTVTVTVSKGPKRIAVPDVAGKPSDQAAAALTGVQLAKGSVTETFNDTVPEGAVISSSPAAGQQVPENTPVSLVVSKGMVPVPDVTGMTKDAAEKALAAAGFTMQTSGVNLFGSGRATGQSPAAGERRPQRTVVTVSFPWF
;
A
#
# COMPACT_ATOMS: atom_id res chain seq x y z
N MET A 1 -9.59 -5.83 -30.13
CA MET A 1 -10.33 -5.84 -28.85
C MET A 1 -11.17 -4.58 -28.82
N GLY A 2 -12.49 -4.70 -28.76
CA GLY A 2 -13.40 -3.55 -28.75
C GLY A 2 -13.19 -2.66 -27.53
N THR A 3 -13.66 -1.42 -27.59
CA THR A 3 -13.66 -0.51 -26.44
C THR A 3 -14.44 -1.16 -25.30
N VAL A 4 -13.80 -1.25 -24.11
CA VAL A 4 -14.33 -1.97 -22.93
C VAL A 4 -15.76 -1.56 -22.55
N SER A 5 -16.16 -0.34 -22.89
CA SER A 5 -17.50 0.22 -22.63
C SER A 5 -18.65 -0.38 -23.43
N TYR A 6 -18.40 -1.15 -24.49
CA TYR A 6 -19.45 -1.74 -25.35
C TYR A 6 -19.38 -3.27 -25.37
N LEU A 7 -18.58 -3.85 -24.50
CA LEU A 7 -18.23 -5.25 -24.55
C LEU A 7 -19.32 -6.08 -23.88
N ALA A 8 -19.79 -7.13 -24.57
CA ALA A 8 -20.88 -7.97 -24.08
C ALA A 8 -20.42 -8.84 -22.89
N PRO A 9 -21.30 -9.19 -21.93
CA PRO A 9 -20.93 -9.98 -20.75
C PRO A 9 -20.15 -11.27 -21.05
N GLU A 10 -20.55 -11.99 -22.09
CA GLU A 10 -19.90 -13.22 -22.55
C GLU A 10 -18.51 -12.99 -23.17
N GLN A 11 -18.20 -11.80 -23.67
CA GLN A 11 -16.84 -11.47 -24.13
C GLN A 11 -15.86 -11.22 -22.96
N ILE A 12 -16.38 -11.02 -21.74
CA ILE A 12 -15.59 -10.83 -20.51
C ILE A 12 -15.28 -12.18 -19.85
N LEU A 13 -16.23 -13.11 -19.91
CA LEU A 13 -16.11 -14.42 -19.28
C LEU A 13 -15.15 -15.32 -20.07
N PRO A 14 -14.16 -15.95 -19.41
CA PRO A 14 -13.35 -16.95 -20.07
C PRO A 14 -14.23 -18.11 -20.53
N ASP A 15 -14.00 -18.59 -21.75
CA ASP A 15 -14.64 -19.77 -22.37
C ASP A 15 -16.16 -19.66 -22.66
N ALA A 16 -16.76 -18.47 -22.53
CA ALA A 16 -18.13 -18.28 -22.96
C ALA A 16 -18.23 -18.19 -24.50
N PRO A 17 -19.19 -18.88 -25.13
CA PRO A 17 -19.38 -18.81 -26.57
C PRO A 17 -19.81 -17.40 -26.96
N THR A 18 -19.18 -16.86 -28.01
CA THR A 18 -19.54 -15.57 -28.59
C THR A 18 -20.12 -15.79 -29.98
N ASP A 19 -21.24 -15.12 -30.27
CA ASP A 19 -21.88 -15.09 -31.58
C ASP A 19 -22.26 -13.64 -31.93
N GLN A 20 -22.98 -13.44 -33.04
CA GLN A 20 -23.42 -12.12 -33.51
C GLN A 20 -24.24 -11.30 -32.48
N ARG A 21 -24.73 -11.91 -31.39
CA ARG A 21 -25.48 -11.20 -30.33
C ARG A 21 -24.57 -10.35 -29.45
N VAL A 22 -23.24 -10.50 -29.55
CA VAL A 22 -22.30 -9.56 -28.93
C VAL A 22 -22.37 -8.19 -29.61
N ASP A 23 -22.57 -8.16 -30.93
CA ASP A 23 -22.73 -6.92 -31.69
C ASP A 23 -24.10 -6.29 -31.42
N VAL A 24 -25.15 -7.10 -31.21
CA VAL A 24 -26.48 -6.65 -30.77
C VAL A 24 -26.40 -5.95 -29.41
N TYR A 25 -25.62 -6.50 -28.47
CA TYR A 25 -25.38 -5.86 -27.17
C TYR A 25 -24.66 -4.52 -27.32
N ALA A 26 -23.57 -4.50 -28.10
CA ALA A 26 -22.82 -3.27 -28.36
C ALA A 26 -23.70 -2.18 -29.01
N ALA A 27 -24.55 -2.56 -29.98
CA ALA A 27 -25.52 -1.67 -30.60
C ALA A 27 -26.57 -1.15 -29.61
N GLY A 28 -27.01 -1.98 -28.65
CA GLY A 28 -27.89 -1.57 -27.57
C GLY A 28 -27.26 -0.53 -26.63
N ILE A 29 -25.98 -0.72 -26.26
CA ILE A 29 -25.23 0.25 -25.45
C ILE A 29 -25.07 1.58 -26.20
N LEU A 30 -24.76 1.53 -27.50
CA LEU A 30 -24.71 2.71 -28.35
C LEU A 30 -26.08 3.40 -28.45
N LEU A 31 -27.17 2.65 -28.56
CA LEU A 31 -28.51 3.22 -28.56
C LEU A 31 -28.84 3.92 -27.25
N TYR A 32 -28.51 3.32 -26.10
CA TYR A 32 -28.65 3.97 -24.79
C TYR A 32 -27.86 5.29 -24.75
N GLU A 33 -26.61 5.27 -25.23
CA GLU A 33 -25.75 6.46 -25.23
C GLU A 33 -26.28 7.55 -26.18
N MET A 34 -26.78 7.18 -27.36
CA MET A 34 -27.40 8.14 -28.28
C MET A 34 -28.67 8.78 -27.69
N LEU A 35 -29.48 8.02 -26.95
CA LEU A 35 -30.72 8.51 -26.34
C LEU A 35 -30.46 9.36 -25.09
N THR A 36 -29.44 9.02 -24.30
CA THR A 36 -29.21 9.65 -22.99
C THR A 36 -28.03 10.63 -22.97
N GLY A 37 -27.17 10.57 -23.99
CA GLY A 37 -25.92 11.32 -24.07
C GLY A 37 -24.83 10.81 -23.12
N ARG A 38 -25.02 9.67 -22.46
CA ARG A 38 -24.06 9.07 -21.53
C ARG A 38 -24.07 7.56 -21.62
N ARG A 39 -22.94 6.94 -21.27
CA ARG A 39 -22.84 5.48 -21.18
C ARG A 39 -23.62 4.96 -19.97
N PRO A 40 -24.24 3.77 -20.06
CA PRO A 40 -25.01 3.20 -18.96
C PRO A 40 -24.11 2.74 -17.81
N HIS A 41 -22.93 2.20 -18.11
CA HIS A 41 -21.94 1.80 -17.11
C HIS A 41 -20.67 2.65 -17.26
N THR A 42 -20.28 3.29 -16.17
CA THR A 42 -19.05 4.09 -16.05
C THR A 42 -18.26 3.62 -14.82
N GLY A 43 -16.96 3.86 -14.81
CA GLY A 43 -16.08 3.53 -13.69
C GLY A 43 -14.71 4.17 -13.85
N ASP A 44 -13.96 4.26 -12.76
CA ASP A 44 -12.65 4.92 -12.73
C ASP A 44 -11.55 4.08 -13.41
N ASN A 45 -11.82 2.78 -13.61
CA ASN A 45 -10.94 1.87 -14.33
C ASN A 45 -11.73 0.90 -15.24
N PRO A 46 -11.08 0.32 -16.26
CA PRO A 46 -11.74 -0.59 -17.20
C PRO A 46 -12.32 -1.85 -16.54
N VAL A 47 -11.68 -2.35 -15.48
CA VAL A 47 -12.13 -3.56 -14.77
C VAL A 47 -13.46 -3.33 -14.07
N GLN A 48 -13.70 -2.14 -13.51
CA GLN A 48 -14.99 -1.76 -12.94
C GLN A 48 -16.09 -1.72 -14.00
N VAL A 49 -15.81 -1.19 -15.18
CA VAL A 49 -16.78 -1.17 -16.30
C VAL A 49 -17.13 -2.58 -16.75
N MET A 50 -16.12 -3.47 -16.87
CA MET A 50 -16.34 -4.89 -17.17
C MET A 50 -17.18 -5.58 -16.07
N TYR A 51 -16.87 -5.31 -14.80
CA TYR A 51 -17.63 -5.86 -13.68
C TYR A 51 -19.11 -5.45 -13.75
N LYS A 52 -19.40 -4.19 -14.11
CA LYS A 52 -20.77 -3.71 -14.27
C LYS A 52 -21.51 -4.40 -15.41
N HIS A 53 -20.90 -4.56 -16.59
CA HIS A 53 -21.51 -5.32 -17.67
C HIS A 53 -21.87 -6.77 -17.26
N LEU A 54 -21.07 -7.38 -16.38
CA LEU A 54 -21.34 -8.72 -15.87
C LEU A 54 -22.46 -8.80 -14.82
N HIS A 55 -22.63 -7.78 -13.98
CA HIS A 55 -23.43 -7.89 -12.74
C HIS A 55 -24.58 -6.89 -12.63
N GLU A 56 -24.58 -5.82 -13.43
CA GLU A 56 -25.60 -4.78 -13.43
C GLU A 56 -26.38 -4.82 -14.74
N ASP A 57 -27.68 -4.48 -14.69
CA ASP A 57 -28.48 -4.34 -15.90
C ASP A 57 -28.33 -2.92 -16.44
N VAL A 58 -28.45 -2.76 -17.76
CA VAL A 58 -28.51 -1.42 -18.35
C VAL A 58 -29.81 -0.75 -17.90
N PRO A 59 -29.75 0.41 -17.23
CA PRO A 59 -30.95 1.10 -16.78
C PRO A 59 -31.81 1.54 -17.98
N ALA A 60 -33.10 1.73 -17.75
CA ALA A 60 -33.98 2.29 -18.79
C ALA A 60 -33.52 3.72 -19.15
N PRO A 61 -33.35 4.06 -20.44
CA PRO A 61 -33.11 5.42 -20.91
C PRO A 61 -34.07 6.47 -20.32
N SER A 62 -35.35 6.14 -20.14
CA SER A 62 -36.35 7.06 -19.56
C SER A 62 -36.04 7.51 -18.13
N LEU A 63 -35.30 6.71 -17.34
CA LEU A 63 -34.83 7.11 -16.01
C LEU A 63 -33.80 8.24 -16.09
N ALA A 64 -33.05 8.28 -17.19
CA ALA A 64 -32.06 9.31 -17.46
C ALA A 64 -32.67 10.53 -18.15
N VAL A 65 -33.61 10.29 -19.06
CA VAL A 65 -34.19 11.28 -19.96
C VAL A 65 -35.70 11.01 -20.06
N PRO A 66 -36.54 11.71 -19.27
CA PRO A 66 -37.98 11.43 -19.20
C PRO A 66 -38.75 11.57 -20.52
N SER A 67 -38.19 12.23 -21.54
CA SER A 67 -38.79 12.32 -22.89
C SER A 67 -38.62 11.04 -23.71
N VAL A 68 -37.76 10.10 -23.28
CA VAL A 68 -37.60 8.82 -23.98
C VAL A 68 -38.78 7.91 -23.67
N THR A 69 -39.39 7.35 -24.72
CA THR A 69 -40.59 6.54 -24.59
C THR A 69 -40.30 5.14 -24.05
N PRO A 70 -41.28 4.51 -23.36
CA PRO A 70 -41.14 3.12 -22.89
C PRO A 70 -40.86 2.10 -24.01
N ALA A 71 -41.25 2.41 -25.25
CA ALA A 71 -40.97 1.56 -26.40
C ALA A 71 -39.47 1.53 -26.73
N LEU A 72 -38.77 2.66 -26.59
CA LEU A 72 -37.32 2.74 -26.75
C LEU A 72 -36.59 2.08 -25.56
N ASP A 73 -37.13 2.21 -24.33
CA ASP A 73 -36.61 1.48 -23.17
C ASP A 73 -36.62 -0.04 -23.41
N ALA A 74 -37.71 -0.56 -23.96
CA ALA A 74 -37.86 -2.00 -24.23
C ALA A 74 -36.84 -2.49 -25.28
N ILE A 75 -36.53 -1.68 -26.30
CA ILE A 75 -35.50 -2.03 -27.30
C ILE A 75 -34.12 -2.06 -26.66
N VAL A 76 -33.77 -1.04 -25.87
CA VAL A 76 -32.48 -0.98 -25.17
C VAL A 76 -32.34 -2.14 -24.18
N ALA A 77 -33.36 -2.39 -23.35
CA ALA A 77 -33.36 -3.50 -22.40
C ALA A 77 -33.24 -4.86 -23.09
N GLY A 78 -33.95 -5.07 -24.21
CA GLY A 78 -33.86 -6.30 -25.00
C GLY A 78 -32.50 -6.49 -25.64
N ALA A 79 -31.93 -5.46 -26.26
CA ALA A 79 -30.59 -5.53 -26.87
C ALA A 79 -29.47 -5.72 -25.82
N CYS A 80 -29.60 -5.08 -24.66
CA CYS A 80 -28.60 -5.10 -23.58
C CYS A 80 -28.85 -6.17 -22.52
N ALA A 81 -29.70 -7.18 -22.77
CA ALA A 81 -29.96 -8.23 -21.79
C ALA A 81 -28.67 -8.99 -21.45
N ARG A 82 -28.37 -9.25 -20.17
CA ARG A 82 -27.15 -9.99 -19.81
C ARG A 82 -27.11 -11.40 -20.40
N THR A 83 -28.26 -12.07 -20.47
CA THR A 83 -28.40 -13.39 -21.10
C THR A 83 -28.52 -13.25 -22.63
N PRO A 84 -27.64 -13.88 -23.43
CA PRO A 84 -27.68 -13.75 -24.88
C PRO A 84 -29.01 -14.21 -25.51
N ASP A 85 -29.69 -15.21 -24.93
CA ASP A 85 -30.97 -15.74 -25.43
C ASP A 85 -32.17 -14.80 -25.25
N ALA A 86 -32.03 -13.75 -24.44
CA ALA A 86 -33.04 -12.72 -24.29
C ALA A 86 -32.88 -11.57 -25.31
N ARG A 87 -31.77 -11.55 -26.07
CA ARG A 87 -31.48 -10.53 -27.08
C ARG A 87 -32.10 -10.91 -28.44
N PRO A 88 -32.36 -9.93 -29.31
CA PRO A 88 -32.52 -10.18 -30.73
C PRO A 88 -31.39 -11.07 -31.26
N TYR A 89 -31.72 -12.04 -32.10
CA TYR A 89 -30.78 -13.06 -32.55
C TYR A 89 -29.64 -12.46 -33.39
N ASP A 90 -29.93 -11.42 -34.16
CA ASP A 90 -29.00 -10.70 -35.02
C ASP A 90 -29.40 -9.21 -35.18
N ALA A 91 -28.56 -8.48 -35.93
CA ALA A 91 -28.81 -7.09 -36.28
C ALA A 91 -30.08 -6.90 -37.13
N VAL A 92 -30.52 -7.90 -37.90
CA VAL A 92 -31.73 -7.81 -38.73
C VAL A 92 -32.97 -7.79 -37.85
N GLU A 93 -33.02 -8.64 -36.83
CA GLU A 93 -34.11 -8.68 -35.85
C GLU A 93 -34.14 -7.40 -35.00
N LEU A 94 -32.97 -6.90 -34.57
CA LEU A 94 -32.87 -5.62 -33.86
C LEU A 94 -33.35 -4.46 -34.73
N LEU A 95 -32.93 -4.40 -36.00
CA LEU A 95 -33.36 -3.37 -36.95
C LEU A 95 -34.87 -3.43 -37.19
N ALA A 96 -35.42 -4.62 -37.39
CA ALA A 96 -36.86 -4.80 -37.57
C ALA A 96 -37.65 -4.38 -36.33
N ALA A 97 -37.12 -4.61 -35.12
CA ALA A 97 -37.71 -4.13 -33.88
C ALA A 97 -37.65 -2.60 -33.75
N LEU A 98 -36.51 -1.99 -34.05
CA LEU A 98 -36.33 -0.54 -34.02
C LEU A 98 -37.20 0.18 -35.06
N GLN A 99 -37.33 -0.38 -36.27
CA GLN A 99 -38.22 0.16 -37.30
C GLN A 99 -39.70 0.10 -36.90
N ARG A 100 -40.12 -0.97 -36.21
CA ARG A 100 -41.48 -1.07 -35.65
C ARG A 100 -41.73 0.01 -34.60
N VAL A 101 -40.78 0.24 -33.71
CA VAL A 101 -40.89 1.32 -32.71
C VAL A 101 -40.91 2.68 -33.38
N ARG A 102 -39.99 2.96 -34.32
CA ARG A 102 -39.92 4.24 -35.04
C ARG A 102 -41.24 4.61 -35.74
N ARG A 103 -41.96 3.64 -36.30
CA ARG A 103 -43.27 3.88 -36.96
C ARG A 103 -44.40 4.21 -35.98
N ALA A 104 -44.23 3.87 -34.70
CA ALA A 104 -45.21 4.11 -33.65
C ALA A 104 -44.95 5.42 -32.88
N LEU A 105 -43.75 6.01 -33.01
CA LEU A 105 -43.40 7.29 -32.36
C LEU A 105 -44.08 8.47 -33.05
N THR A 106 -44.47 9.48 -32.28
CA THR A 106 -45.00 10.74 -32.82
C THR A 106 -43.87 11.63 -33.37
N PRO A 107 -44.17 12.63 -34.21
CA PRO A 107 -43.17 13.61 -34.65
C PRO A 107 -42.45 14.30 -33.48
N GLU A 108 -43.17 14.67 -32.43
CA GLU A 108 -42.59 15.32 -31.25
C GLU A 108 -41.62 14.40 -30.49
N GLU A 109 -41.91 13.10 -30.44
CA GLU A 109 -41.03 12.10 -29.84
C GLU A 109 -39.79 11.82 -30.70
N LEU A 110 -39.92 11.90 -32.02
CA LEU A 110 -38.80 11.75 -32.96
C LEU A 110 -37.87 12.97 -32.96
N ASP A 111 -38.44 14.15 -32.79
CA ASP A 111 -37.71 15.43 -32.73
C ASP A 111 -37.11 15.73 -31.34
N ALA A 112 -37.38 14.86 -30.35
CA ALA A 112 -36.85 15.01 -29.01
C ALA A 112 -35.32 14.85 -28.97
N GLU A 113 -34.61 15.88 -28.51
CA GLU A 113 -33.15 15.83 -28.38
C GLU A 113 -32.70 15.28 -27.01
N PRO A 114 -31.59 14.50 -26.95
CA PRO A 114 -30.97 14.09 -25.70
C PRO A 114 -30.49 15.31 -24.89
N PRO A 115 -30.58 15.31 -23.55
CA PRO A 115 -30.19 16.46 -22.73
C PRO A 115 -28.68 16.76 -22.74
N ALA A 116 -27.84 15.80 -23.15
CA ALA A 116 -26.41 16.03 -23.36
C ALA A 116 -26.07 16.39 -24.81
N SER A 117 -27.06 16.62 -25.70
CA SER A 117 -26.80 17.13 -27.03
C SER A 117 -26.23 18.54 -26.91
N THR A 118 -24.92 18.71 -27.12
CA THR A 118 -24.32 20.05 -27.27
C THR A 118 -24.49 20.56 -28.70
N ARG A 119 -25.60 20.20 -29.36
CA ARG A 119 -25.89 20.65 -30.71
C ARG A 119 -26.20 22.13 -30.66
N THR A 120 -25.19 22.92 -30.98
CA THR A 120 -25.40 24.14 -31.75
C THR A 120 -24.41 23.98 -32.89
N SER A 121 -24.87 23.58 -34.08
CA SER A 121 -23.93 23.49 -35.22
C SER A 121 -23.19 24.83 -35.37
N PRO A 122 -21.86 24.93 -35.61
CA PRO A 122 -20.70 24.04 -35.40
C PRO A 122 -19.49 24.68 -34.62
N ARG A 123 -18.47 23.85 -34.28
CA ARG A 123 -17.02 24.07 -33.92
C ARG A 123 -16.54 23.75 -32.47
N TYR A 124 -15.57 22.81 -32.43
CA TYR A 124 -14.58 22.45 -31.39
C TYR A 124 -13.75 23.64 -30.86
N PRO A 125 -13.03 23.62 -29.69
CA PRO A 125 -12.30 22.47 -29.10
C PRO A 125 -12.12 22.38 -27.53
N THR A 126 -11.47 21.27 -27.10
CA THR A 126 -10.59 21.03 -25.90
C THR A 126 -11.21 21.06 -24.49
N SER A 127 -11.02 20.12 -23.56
CA SER A 127 -9.84 19.34 -23.12
C SER A 127 -10.33 18.18 -22.22
N GLU A 128 -9.87 16.94 -22.38
CA GLU A 128 -8.89 16.25 -21.51
C GLU A 128 -8.35 14.95 -22.16
N PRO A 129 -7.07 14.58 -21.98
CA PRO A 129 -6.43 13.43 -22.62
C PRO A 129 -6.54 12.12 -21.81
N THR A 130 -6.87 11.01 -22.49
CA THR A 130 -6.81 9.65 -21.92
C THR A 130 -5.39 9.07 -22.07
N SER A 131 -4.85 8.49 -21.00
CA SER A 131 -3.49 7.94 -20.94
C SER A 131 -3.35 6.61 -21.69
N VAL A 132 -2.26 6.50 -22.47
CA VAL A 132 -1.84 5.28 -23.19
C VAL A 132 -0.46 4.86 -22.69
N ILE A 133 -0.29 3.57 -22.40
CA ILE A 133 1.01 2.95 -22.07
C ILE A 133 1.86 2.90 -23.36
N GLN A 134 3.02 3.54 -23.36
CA GLN A 134 3.97 3.58 -24.49
C GLN A 134 4.82 2.29 -24.61
N PRO A 135 5.07 1.84 -25.87
CA PRO A 135 6.34 1.22 -26.25
C PRO A 135 7.16 2.07 -27.26
N LEU A 136 8.45 1.78 -27.33
CA LEU A 136 9.63 2.54 -27.84
C LEU A 136 9.65 3.01 -29.33
N PRO A 137 10.58 3.93 -29.72
CA PRO A 137 10.43 4.82 -30.88
C PRO A 137 11.07 4.33 -32.19
N GLN A 138 10.38 4.57 -33.32
CA GLN A 138 10.95 4.69 -34.68
C GLN A 138 10.13 5.69 -35.53
N PRO A 139 10.74 6.35 -36.55
CA PRO A 139 10.27 7.65 -37.06
C PRO A 139 9.55 7.64 -38.42
N ALA A 140 8.65 8.64 -38.55
CA ALA A 140 8.14 9.36 -39.73
C ALA A 140 7.01 8.77 -40.62
N ALA A 141 5.84 9.44 -40.49
CA ALA A 141 4.72 9.71 -41.45
C ALA A 141 3.51 8.73 -41.50
N PRO A 142 2.26 9.13 -41.88
CA PRO A 142 1.57 10.44 -41.96
C PRO A 142 0.23 10.42 -41.14
N PRO A 143 -0.80 11.30 -41.34
CA PRO A 143 -1.75 11.67 -40.28
C PRO A 143 -2.80 10.59 -39.96
N ALA A 144 -3.16 10.54 -38.68
CA ALA A 144 -4.17 9.65 -38.11
C ALA A 144 -5.49 9.62 -38.90
N GLU A 145 -5.93 8.41 -39.24
CA GLU A 145 -7.29 8.10 -39.67
C GLU A 145 -8.26 8.47 -38.56
N ARG A 146 -8.94 9.60 -38.75
CA ARG A 146 -10.16 9.93 -38.05
C ARG A 146 -11.27 9.17 -38.75
N THR A 147 -12.19 8.56 -38.01
CA THR A 147 -13.48 8.13 -38.53
C THR A 147 -14.24 9.36 -39.05
N SER A 148 -14.11 9.64 -40.34
CA SER A 148 -14.95 10.58 -41.07
C SER A 148 -16.23 9.88 -41.49
N VAL A 149 -17.37 10.54 -41.26
CA VAL A 149 -18.65 10.14 -41.84
C VAL A 149 -18.59 10.41 -43.35
N LEU A 150 -19.09 9.47 -44.14
CA LEU A 150 -19.26 9.63 -45.58
C LEU A 150 -20.39 10.64 -45.81
N ASP A 151 -20.10 11.81 -46.38
CA ASP A 151 -21.14 12.77 -46.77
C ASP A 151 -21.98 12.15 -47.89
N VAL A 152 -23.24 11.82 -47.57
CA VAL A 152 -24.20 11.33 -48.54
C VAL A 152 -24.90 12.55 -49.17
N PRO A 153 -24.85 12.71 -50.51
CA PRO A 153 -25.48 13.85 -51.19
C PRO A 153 -26.98 13.95 -50.88
N PRO A 154 -27.55 15.17 -50.77
CA PRO A 154 -28.98 15.37 -50.48
C PRO A 154 -29.91 14.66 -51.47
N GLU A 155 -29.50 14.57 -52.73
CA GLU A 155 -30.25 13.90 -53.80
C GLU A 155 -30.35 12.38 -53.57
N LEU A 156 -29.33 11.77 -52.96
CA LEU A 156 -29.34 10.36 -52.59
C LEU A 156 -30.21 10.12 -51.35
N MET A 157 -30.30 11.10 -50.45
CA MET A 157 -31.14 11.04 -49.27
C MET A 157 -32.63 11.14 -49.63
N ASP A 158 -32.99 12.01 -50.57
CA ASP A 158 -34.34 12.08 -51.12
C ASP A 158 -34.70 10.80 -51.89
N GLN A 159 -33.78 10.21 -52.67
CA GLN A 159 -34.04 8.90 -53.31
C GLN A 159 -34.25 7.75 -52.31
N LEU A 160 -33.56 7.78 -51.16
CA LEU A 160 -33.75 6.79 -50.09
C LEU A 160 -35.04 7.00 -49.27
N LEU A 161 -35.62 8.22 -49.31
CA LEU A 161 -36.83 8.60 -48.57
C LEU A 161 -38.10 8.59 -49.43
N VAL A 162 -37.99 8.77 -50.75
CA VAL A 162 -39.14 8.92 -51.68
C VAL A 162 -39.72 7.58 -52.14
N GLU A 163 -38.93 6.51 -52.19
CA GLU A 163 -39.48 5.16 -52.44
C GLU A 163 -39.48 4.34 -51.16
N PRO A 164 -40.65 4.05 -50.54
CA PRO A 164 -40.75 2.89 -49.70
C PRO A 164 -40.46 1.70 -50.62
N ARG A 165 -39.26 1.11 -50.55
CA ARG A 165 -39.05 -0.21 -51.12
C ARG A 165 -40.22 -1.06 -50.63
N PRO A 166 -41.04 -1.65 -51.51
CA PRO A 166 -42.06 -2.55 -51.06
C PRO A 166 -41.32 -3.74 -50.46
N TYR A 167 -41.17 -3.73 -49.14
CA TYR A 167 -40.76 -4.90 -48.37
C TYR A 167 -41.98 -5.83 -48.28
N ASN A 168 -42.51 -6.19 -49.44
CA ASN A 168 -43.27 -7.39 -49.68
C ASN A 168 -42.28 -8.53 -49.97
N GLU A 169 -41.12 -8.56 -49.30
CA GLU A 169 -40.52 -9.85 -49.04
C GLU A 169 -41.48 -10.54 -48.08
N PRO A 170 -42.06 -11.70 -48.44
CA PRO A 170 -42.73 -12.50 -47.44
C PRO A 170 -41.72 -12.67 -46.31
N THR A 171 -42.12 -12.28 -45.10
CA THR A 171 -41.43 -12.69 -43.87
C THR A 171 -41.06 -14.15 -44.10
N PRO A 172 -39.79 -14.57 -43.92
CA PRO A 172 -39.49 -15.99 -44.03
C PRO A 172 -40.42 -16.69 -43.04
N VAL A 173 -41.47 -17.29 -43.59
CA VAL A 173 -42.38 -18.12 -42.83
C VAL A 173 -41.46 -19.23 -42.39
N ARG A 174 -41.15 -19.24 -41.09
CA ARG A 174 -40.52 -20.39 -40.46
C ARG A 174 -41.19 -21.60 -41.08
N PRO A 175 -40.49 -22.52 -41.75
CA PRO A 175 -41.10 -23.80 -42.01
C PRO A 175 -41.59 -24.25 -40.65
N ASN A 176 -42.92 -24.45 -40.54
CA ASN A 176 -43.50 -25.05 -39.36
C ASN A 176 -42.73 -26.35 -39.18
N ARG A 177 -41.73 -26.32 -38.29
CA ARG A 177 -41.09 -27.53 -37.84
C ARG A 177 -42.28 -28.34 -37.34
N PRO A 178 -42.48 -29.56 -37.85
CA PRO A 178 -43.58 -30.36 -37.36
C PRO A 178 -43.42 -30.39 -35.85
N SER A 179 -44.42 -29.86 -35.15
CA SER A 179 -44.68 -30.18 -33.76
C SER A 179 -45.15 -31.63 -33.70
N ARG A 180 -44.33 -32.55 -34.24
CA ARG A 180 -44.16 -33.80 -33.53
C ARG A 180 -43.59 -33.34 -32.20
N LEU A 181 -44.44 -33.36 -31.18
CA LEU A 181 -44.07 -33.91 -29.89
C LEU A 181 -43.34 -35.22 -30.18
N ARG A 182 -42.08 -35.13 -30.60
CA ARG A 182 -41.15 -36.22 -30.58
C ARG A 182 -41.06 -36.44 -29.09
N ARG A 183 -41.81 -37.44 -28.60
CA ARG A 183 -41.53 -38.08 -27.32
C ARG A 183 -40.04 -38.33 -27.37
N ILE A 184 -39.27 -37.44 -26.74
CA ILE A 184 -37.85 -37.63 -26.55
C ILE A 184 -37.81 -38.98 -25.85
N PRO A 185 -37.10 -39.99 -26.39
CA PRO A 185 -37.00 -41.25 -25.67
C PRO A 185 -36.55 -40.89 -24.26
N ARG A 186 -37.24 -41.38 -23.23
CA ARG A 186 -36.96 -40.95 -21.86
C ARG A 186 -35.47 -41.12 -21.49
N LYS A 187 -34.76 -42.02 -22.19
CA LYS A 187 -33.36 -42.37 -21.99
C LYS A 187 -32.39 -41.16 -22.03
N PRO A 188 -32.22 -40.37 -23.11
CA PRO A 188 -31.33 -39.19 -23.09
C PRO A 188 -31.75 -38.10 -22.08
N LEU A 189 -33.05 -37.96 -21.78
CA LEU A 189 -33.50 -37.00 -20.76
C LEU A 189 -33.14 -37.49 -19.34
N ILE A 190 -33.27 -38.80 -19.08
CA ILE A 190 -32.84 -39.46 -17.85
C ILE A 190 -31.32 -39.34 -17.70
N TRP A 191 -30.55 -39.58 -18.78
CA TRP A 191 -29.10 -39.43 -18.76
C TRP A 191 -28.67 -37.97 -18.55
N ALA A 192 -29.33 -37.01 -19.19
CA ALA A 192 -29.07 -35.59 -18.95
C ALA A 192 -29.40 -35.19 -17.50
N SER A 193 -30.55 -35.60 -16.96
CA SER A 193 -30.89 -35.35 -15.55
C SER A 193 -29.95 -36.05 -14.57
N ALA A 194 -29.51 -37.26 -14.89
CA ALA A 194 -28.55 -38.00 -14.09
C ALA A 194 -27.18 -37.31 -14.12
N LEU A 195 -26.78 -36.75 -15.27
CA LEU A 195 -25.54 -36.01 -15.43
C LEU A 195 -25.60 -34.68 -14.67
N THR A 196 -26.70 -33.93 -14.73
CA THR A 196 -26.89 -32.70 -13.96
C THR A 196 -26.93 -32.99 -12.45
N ALA A 197 -27.64 -34.04 -12.03
CA ALA A 197 -27.65 -34.48 -10.64
C ALA A 197 -26.25 -34.90 -10.18
N LEU A 198 -25.49 -35.60 -11.03
CA LEU A 198 -24.11 -35.98 -10.76
C LEU A 198 -23.20 -34.75 -10.63
N VAL A 199 -23.32 -33.76 -11.50
CA VAL A 199 -22.56 -32.50 -11.42
C VAL A 199 -22.93 -31.72 -10.15
N LEU A 200 -24.19 -31.68 -9.75
CA LEU A 200 -24.62 -31.06 -8.49
C LEU A 200 -24.13 -31.84 -7.26
N VAL A 201 -24.13 -33.17 -7.32
CA VAL A 201 -23.57 -34.01 -6.24
C VAL A 201 -22.06 -33.83 -6.15
N ILE A 202 -21.34 -33.81 -7.28
CA ILE A 202 -19.90 -33.56 -7.31
C ILE A 202 -19.60 -32.14 -6.85
N GLY A 203 -20.34 -31.13 -7.32
CA GLY A 203 -20.18 -29.74 -6.91
C GLY A 203 -20.48 -29.54 -5.42
N GLY A 204 -21.56 -30.14 -4.92
CA GLY A 204 -21.93 -30.13 -3.51
C GLY A 204 -20.93 -30.88 -2.63
N ALA A 205 -20.43 -32.04 -3.08
CA ALA A 205 -19.38 -32.78 -2.40
C ALA A 205 -18.06 -32.00 -2.38
N SER A 206 -17.69 -31.37 -3.49
CA SER A 206 -16.50 -30.51 -3.61
C SER A 206 -16.58 -29.31 -2.67
N TYR A 207 -17.73 -28.64 -2.65
CA TYR A 207 -18.00 -27.50 -1.77
C TYR A 207 -17.96 -27.91 -0.29
N GLY A 208 -18.66 -28.99 0.08
CA GLY A 208 -18.68 -29.51 1.45
C GLY A 208 -17.30 -29.98 1.94
N LEU A 209 -16.48 -30.58 1.06
CA LEU A 209 -15.12 -30.99 1.42
C LEU A 209 -14.20 -29.77 1.65
N SER A 210 -14.41 -28.67 0.92
CA SER A 210 -13.63 -27.43 1.09
C SER A 210 -13.90 -26.75 2.43
N GLU A 211 -15.17 -26.64 2.87
CA GLU A 211 -15.55 -26.14 4.20
C GLU A 211 -15.05 -27.04 5.34
N ALA A 212 -15.03 -28.35 5.09
CA ALA A 212 -14.54 -29.31 6.08
C ALA A 212 -13.04 -29.17 6.33
N LEU A 213 -12.25 -28.89 5.29
CA LEU A 213 -10.78 -28.95 5.35
C LEU A 213 -10.10 -27.61 5.64
N TYR A 214 -10.74 -26.47 5.42
CA TYR A 214 -10.11 -25.15 5.60
C TYR A 214 -10.84 -24.34 6.68
N ALA A 215 -10.07 -23.62 7.49
CA ALA A 215 -10.58 -22.67 8.48
C ALA A 215 -9.71 -21.41 8.48
N PRO A 216 -10.27 -20.23 8.77
CA PRO A 216 -9.47 -19.02 8.96
C PRO A 216 -8.60 -19.15 10.20
N VAL A 217 -7.33 -18.73 10.14
CA VAL A 217 -6.45 -18.70 11.32
C VAL A 217 -7.06 -17.77 12.37
N PRO A 218 -7.30 -18.26 13.60
CA PRO A 218 -7.96 -17.47 14.64
C PRO A 218 -7.08 -16.34 15.16
N GLY A 219 -7.72 -15.28 15.68
CA GLY A 219 -7.04 -14.13 16.27
C GLY A 219 -6.40 -14.45 17.62
N VAL A 220 -5.13 -14.84 17.61
CA VAL A 220 -4.34 -15.15 18.83
C VAL A 220 -3.32 -14.08 19.22
N LEU A 221 -3.31 -12.93 18.52
CA LEU A 221 -2.39 -11.82 18.83
C LEU A 221 -2.66 -11.26 20.23
N GLY A 222 -1.58 -10.99 20.98
CA GLY A 222 -1.66 -10.48 22.36
C GLY A 222 -2.12 -11.50 23.40
N LYS A 223 -2.46 -12.73 23.00
CA LYS A 223 -2.80 -13.82 23.93
C LYS A 223 -1.55 -14.46 24.51
N ASP A 224 -1.69 -15.04 25.69
CA ASP A 224 -0.63 -15.87 26.26
C ASP A 224 -0.46 -17.17 25.48
N ARG A 225 0.75 -17.74 25.52
CA ARG A 225 1.09 -19.00 24.83
C ARG A 225 0.05 -20.11 25.05
N SER A 226 -0.39 -20.33 26.29
CA SER A 226 -1.35 -21.38 26.62
C SER A 226 -2.75 -21.10 26.07
N GLU A 227 -3.16 -19.84 26.02
CA GLU A 227 -4.46 -19.44 25.49
C GLU A 227 -4.46 -19.53 23.96
N ALA A 228 -3.39 -19.05 23.31
CA ALA A 228 -3.19 -19.17 21.87
C ALA A 228 -3.21 -20.64 21.42
N GLN A 229 -2.55 -21.54 22.16
CA GLN A 229 -2.56 -22.97 21.86
C GLN A 229 -3.97 -23.54 21.90
N ARG A 230 -4.75 -23.25 22.96
CA ARG A 230 -6.14 -23.74 23.08
C ARG A 230 -7.04 -23.24 21.94
N ILE A 231 -6.84 -21.99 21.52
CA ILE A 231 -7.62 -21.39 20.42
C ILE A 231 -7.26 -22.07 19.09
N LEU A 232 -5.98 -22.31 18.83
CA LEU A 232 -5.54 -23.03 17.63
C LEU A 232 -6.04 -24.47 17.61
N ASP A 233 -5.90 -25.19 18.73
CA ASP A 233 -6.35 -26.57 18.87
C ASP A 233 -7.87 -26.70 18.68
N LYS A 234 -8.65 -25.70 19.13
CA LYS A 234 -10.11 -25.65 18.93
C LYS A 234 -10.50 -25.56 17.45
N GLU A 235 -9.71 -24.86 16.64
CA GLU A 235 -9.89 -24.76 15.18
C GLU A 235 -9.22 -25.94 14.42
N GLY A 236 -8.63 -26.89 15.15
CA GLY A 236 -7.93 -28.04 14.59
C GLY A 236 -6.59 -27.70 13.95
N MET A 237 -5.97 -26.58 14.35
CA MET A 237 -4.64 -26.15 13.90
C MET A 237 -3.59 -26.40 14.98
N HIS A 238 -2.34 -26.67 14.59
CA HIS A 238 -1.26 -26.93 15.55
C HIS A 238 -0.32 -25.72 15.67
N GLY A 239 -0.21 -25.14 16.87
CA GLY A 239 0.70 -24.04 17.14
C GLY A 239 2.15 -24.49 17.30
N ARG A 240 3.06 -23.98 16.45
CA ARG A 240 4.51 -24.08 16.66
C ARG A 240 5.04 -22.78 17.24
N PHE A 241 5.39 -22.78 18.51
CA PHE A 241 5.86 -21.57 19.18
C PHE A 241 7.35 -21.32 18.96
N VAL A 242 7.67 -20.14 18.45
CA VAL A 242 9.02 -19.58 18.39
C VAL A 242 9.06 -18.29 19.20
N GLU A 243 10.23 -17.87 19.65
CA GLU A 243 10.34 -16.69 20.51
C GLU A 243 11.16 -15.59 19.84
N ALA A 244 10.70 -14.34 19.95
CA ALA A 244 11.38 -13.15 19.44
C ALA A 244 11.28 -11.97 20.43
N PHE A 245 12.19 -11.01 20.33
CA PHE A 245 12.12 -9.78 21.13
C PHE A 245 11.14 -8.78 20.51
N SER A 246 10.42 -8.04 21.34
CA SER A 246 9.50 -6.98 20.91
C SER A 246 9.45 -5.84 21.92
N GLU A 247 9.57 -4.61 21.43
CA GLU A 247 9.46 -3.40 22.26
C GLU A 247 8.01 -3.05 22.59
N SER A 248 7.05 -3.50 21.77
CA SER A 248 5.63 -3.14 21.90
C SER A 248 4.79 -4.19 22.61
N VAL A 249 5.22 -5.46 22.61
CA VAL A 249 4.43 -6.59 23.13
C VAL A 249 5.08 -7.13 24.41
N PRO A 250 4.33 -7.21 25.54
CA PRO A 250 4.82 -7.79 26.79
C PRO A 250 5.35 -9.21 26.61
N SER A 251 6.33 -9.59 27.43
CA SER A 251 6.87 -10.95 27.43
C SER A 251 5.76 -11.98 27.71
N GLY A 252 5.77 -13.08 26.96
CA GLY A 252 4.80 -14.18 27.08
C GLY A 252 3.60 -14.09 26.14
N GLN A 253 3.38 -12.93 25.50
CA GLN A 253 2.28 -12.73 24.56
C GLN A 253 2.68 -12.94 23.11
N VAL A 254 1.73 -13.36 22.28
CA VAL A 254 1.93 -13.57 20.84
C VAL A 254 2.10 -12.24 20.10
N ILE A 255 3.21 -12.11 19.37
CA ILE A 255 3.56 -10.99 18.49
C ILE A 255 2.93 -11.17 17.11
N SER A 256 3.07 -12.36 16.53
CA SER A 256 2.66 -12.64 15.15
C SER A 256 2.38 -14.12 14.93
N THR A 257 1.67 -14.42 13.85
CA THR A 257 1.37 -15.77 13.39
C THR A 257 1.67 -15.88 11.90
N ASP A 258 2.12 -17.07 11.48
CA ASP A 258 2.32 -17.43 10.08
C ASP A 258 1.77 -18.85 9.83
N PRO A 259 0.70 -19.01 9.03
CA PRO A 259 -0.05 -17.98 8.32
C PRO A 259 -0.72 -16.95 9.25
N GLY A 260 -0.87 -15.71 8.77
CA GLY A 260 -1.44 -14.62 9.56
C GLY A 260 -2.94 -14.80 9.86
N VAL A 261 -3.42 -14.06 10.87
CA VAL A 261 -4.83 -14.07 11.30
C VAL A 261 -5.78 -13.83 10.13
N GLY A 262 -6.83 -14.65 10.03
CA GLY A 262 -7.85 -14.57 8.98
C GLY A 262 -7.49 -15.30 7.67
N THR A 263 -6.22 -15.69 7.48
CA THR A 263 -5.81 -16.48 6.31
C THR A 263 -6.47 -17.85 6.35
N LYS A 264 -7.02 -18.33 5.23
CA LYS A 264 -7.56 -19.70 5.14
C LYS A 264 -6.41 -20.70 5.14
N ALA A 265 -6.28 -21.47 6.21
CA ALA A 265 -5.31 -22.57 6.34
C ALA A 265 -6.06 -23.89 6.44
N ARG A 266 -5.39 -25.01 6.14
CA ARG A 266 -6.03 -26.33 6.34
C ARG A 266 -6.12 -26.64 7.82
N LYS A 267 -7.21 -27.27 8.23
CA LYS A 267 -7.26 -27.96 9.53
C LYS A 267 -6.19 -29.06 9.47
N SER A 268 -5.36 -29.15 10.51
CA SER A 268 -4.06 -29.85 10.63
C SER A 268 -2.80 -29.08 10.22
N ASP A 269 -2.90 -27.90 9.60
CA ASP A 269 -1.71 -27.11 9.29
C ASP A 269 -1.03 -26.62 10.58
N THR A 270 0.28 -26.46 10.49
CA THR A 270 1.08 -25.89 11.57
C THR A 270 1.13 -24.38 11.43
N VAL A 271 0.59 -23.66 12.41
CA VAL A 271 0.69 -22.21 12.50
C VAL A 271 1.92 -21.87 13.34
N THR A 272 2.92 -21.22 12.75
CA THR A 272 4.07 -20.71 13.51
C THR A 272 3.63 -19.47 14.29
N VAL A 273 3.72 -19.55 15.60
CA VAL A 273 3.33 -18.49 16.54
C VAL A 273 4.58 -17.89 17.15
N THR A 274 4.81 -16.60 16.91
CA THR A 274 5.95 -15.88 17.48
C THR A 274 5.54 -15.26 18.81
N VAL A 275 6.16 -15.67 19.91
CA VAL A 275 5.91 -15.19 21.27
C VAL A 275 6.99 -14.17 21.66
N SER A 276 6.56 -13.10 22.33
CA SER A 276 7.46 -12.05 22.81
C SER A 276 8.30 -12.51 23.99
N LYS A 277 9.60 -12.24 23.95
CA LYS A 277 10.52 -12.25 25.11
C LYS A 277 10.53 -10.92 25.86
N GLY A 278 9.68 -9.98 25.47
CA GLY A 278 9.75 -8.60 25.87
C GLY A 278 10.84 -7.83 25.11
N PRO A 279 11.15 -6.61 25.57
CA PRO A 279 12.07 -5.72 24.89
C PRO A 279 13.51 -6.20 25.06
N LYS A 280 14.34 -6.01 24.03
CA LYS A 280 15.72 -6.48 24.05
C LYS A 280 16.53 -5.61 25.02
N ARG A 281 17.31 -6.25 25.88
CA ARG A 281 18.20 -5.57 26.84
C ARG A 281 19.63 -6.02 26.60
N ILE A 282 20.52 -5.07 26.53
CA ILE A 282 21.96 -5.25 26.33
C ILE A 282 22.67 -4.76 27.59
N ALA A 283 23.58 -5.58 28.10
CA ALA A 283 24.43 -5.18 29.22
C ALA A 283 25.49 -4.19 28.73
N VAL A 284 25.62 -3.06 29.42
CA VAL A 284 26.70 -2.11 29.13
C VAL A 284 28.05 -2.77 29.42
N PRO A 285 28.98 -2.83 28.45
CA PRO A 285 30.28 -3.46 28.64
C PRO A 285 31.15 -2.62 29.58
N ASP A 286 32.06 -3.28 30.30
CA ASP A 286 33.06 -2.58 31.09
C ASP A 286 34.11 -1.93 30.19
N VAL A 287 34.09 -0.60 30.21
CA VAL A 287 34.97 0.28 29.44
C VAL A 287 35.89 1.12 30.33
N ALA A 288 35.82 0.96 31.66
CA ALA A 288 36.69 1.68 32.58
C ALA A 288 38.17 1.32 32.33
N GLY A 289 39.05 2.33 32.35
CA GLY A 289 40.48 2.20 32.11
C GLY A 289 40.88 1.99 30.64
N LYS A 290 39.92 1.78 29.72
CA LYS A 290 40.23 1.67 28.28
C LYS A 290 40.38 3.06 27.64
N PRO A 291 41.16 3.20 26.56
CA PRO A 291 41.18 4.40 25.74
C PRO A 291 39.77 4.74 25.23
N SER A 292 39.45 6.03 25.13
CA SER A 292 38.12 6.52 24.70
C SER A 292 37.68 5.93 23.35
N ASP A 293 38.59 5.75 22.40
CA ASP A 293 38.30 5.16 21.09
C ASP A 293 37.96 3.67 21.17
N GLN A 294 38.69 2.91 21.99
CA GLN A 294 38.41 1.48 22.21
C GLN A 294 37.11 1.29 23.00
N ALA A 295 36.84 2.18 23.96
CA ALA A 295 35.58 2.21 24.69
C ALA A 295 34.41 2.47 23.74
N ALA A 296 34.53 3.46 22.85
CA ALA A 296 33.52 3.75 21.84
C ALA A 296 33.28 2.56 20.90
N ALA A 297 34.36 1.89 20.45
CA ALA A 297 34.26 0.68 19.63
C ALA A 297 33.60 -0.50 20.35
N ALA A 298 33.87 -0.66 21.65
CA ALA A 298 33.23 -1.69 22.46
C ALA A 298 31.72 -1.45 22.62
N LEU A 299 31.31 -0.19 22.76
CA LEU A 299 29.90 0.20 22.84
C LEU A 299 29.16 -0.04 21.51
N THR A 300 29.75 0.36 20.38
CA THR A 300 29.13 0.13 19.07
C THR A 300 29.07 -1.35 18.71
N GLY A 301 30.06 -2.14 19.13
CA GLY A 301 30.09 -3.60 18.95
C GLY A 301 28.92 -4.33 19.62
N VAL A 302 28.34 -3.76 20.68
CA VAL A 302 27.14 -4.29 21.35
C VAL A 302 25.86 -3.53 20.97
N GLN A 303 25.86 -2.74 19.89
CA GLN A 303 24.71 -1.95 19.43
C GLN A 303 24.24 -0.87 20.43
N LEU A 304 25.15 -0.31 21.22
CA LEU A 304 24.91 0.88 22.04
C LEU A 304 25.41 2.14 21.32
N ALA A 305 24.75 3.27 21.56
CA ALA A 305 25.10 4.53 20.94
C ALA A 305 26.18 5.26 21.74
N LYS A 306 27.08 5.96 21.04
CA LYS A 306 28.05 6.87 21.68
C LYS A 306 27.31 8.11 22.20
N GLY A 307 27.32 8.31 23.50
CA GLY A 307 26.76 9.50 24.14
C GLY A 307 27.76 10.66 24.21
N SER A 308 27.51 11.58 25.15
CA SER A 308 28.39 12.71 25.41
C SER A 308 29.70 12.26 26.06
N VAL A 309 30.81 12.86 25.65
CA VAL A 309 32.11 12.68 26.29
C VAL A 309 32.41 13.92 27.12
N THR A 310 32.58 13.74 28.43
CA THR A 310 32.99 14.80 29.36
C THR A 310 34.39 14.50 29.85
N GLU A 311 35.25 15.49 29.87
CA GLU A 311 36.64 15.30 30.27
C GLU A 311 36.89 15.90 31.65
N THR A 312 37.55 15.15 32.53
CA THR A 312 37.86 15.58 33.91
C THR A 312 39.29 15.21 34.25
N PHE A 313 39.98 16.04 35.03
CA PHE A 313 41.33 15.73 35.51
C PHE A 313 41.27 14.59 36.53
N ASN A 314 42.12 13.59 36.35
CA ASN A 314 42.24 12.45 37.24
C ASN A 314 43.71 12.02 37.28
N ASP A 315 44.23 11.83 38.49
CA ASP A 315 45.63 11.49 38.74
C ASP A 315 45.90 9.98 38.70
N THR A 316 44.85 9.17 38.83
CA THR A 316 44.91 7.70 38.90
C THR A 316 44.72 7.06 37.52
N VAL A 317 43.88 7.66 36.67
CA VAL A 317 43.53 7.17 35.33
C VAL A 317 44.37 7.92 34.27
N PRO A 318 45.08 7.21 33.36
CA PRO A 318 45.89 7.83 32.31
C PRO A 318 45.10 8.81 31.43
N GLU A 319 45.78 9.82 30.89
CA GLU A 319 45.18 10.77 29.94
C GLU A 319 44.59 10.01 28.74
N GLY A 320 43.34 10.34 28.38
CA GLY A 320 42.60 9.71 27.28
C GLY A 320 41.89 8.40 27.64
N ALA A 321 42.07 7.86 28.86
CA ALA A 321 41.35 6.68 29.33
C ALA A 321 40.02 7.04 30.01
N VAL A 322 39.03 6.15 29.91
CA VAL A 322 37.70 6.32 30.50
C VAL A 322 37.77 6.09 32.02
N ILE A 323 37.27 7.07 32.79
CA ILE A 323 37.11 6.99 34.24
C ILE A 323 35.84 6.22 34.58
N SER A 324 34.72 6.58 33.95
CA SER A 324 33.42 5.99 34.20
C SER A 324 32.47 6.16 33.02
N SER A 325 31.47 5.30 32.92
CA SER A 325 30.37 5.41 31.96
C SER A 325 29.03 5.61 32.68
N SER A 326 28.09 6.29 32.02
CA SER A 326 26.69 6.36 32.42
C SER A 326 25.81 6.07 31.21
N PRO A 327 24.98 5.01 31.21
CA PRO A 327 24.73 4.04 32.30
C PRO A 327 25.97 3.22 32.73
N ALA A 328 25.95 2.68 33.95
CA ALA A 328 27.09 1.99 34.54
C ALA A 328 27.33 0.61 33.88
N ALA A 329 28.58 0.13 33.94
CA ALA A 329 28.92 -1.20 33.44
C ALA A 329 28.04 -2.29 34.08
N GLY A 330 27.58 -3.25 33.27
CA GLY A 330 26.67 -4.32 33.68
C GLY A 330 25.19 -3.95 33.74
N GLN A 331 24.84 -2.65 33.63
CA GLN A 331 23.43 -2.23 33.60
C GLN A 331 22.75 -2.69 32.31
N GLN A 332 21.53 -3.21 32.43
CA GLN A 332 20.72 -3.67 31.31
C GLN A 332 19.95 -2.51 30.69
N VAL A 333 20.27 -2.15 29.45
CA VAL A 333 19.68 -1.00 28.74
C VAL A 333 19.11 -1.42 27.38
N PRO A 334 18.14 -0.65 26.82
CA PRO A 334 17.68 -0.88 25.45
C PRO A 334 18.81 -0.73 24.42
N GLU A 335 18.63 -1.34 23.24
CA GLU A 335 19.51 -1.07 22.10
C GLU A 335 19.49 0.41 21.70
N ASN A 336 20.60 0.88 21.13
CA ASN A 336 20.81 2.28 20.75
C ASN A 336 20.74 3.30 21.91
N THR A 337 20.76 2.86 23.17
CA THR A 337 20.85 3.77 24.32
C THR A 337 22.20 4.52 24.27
N PRO A 338 22.21 5.87 24.39
CA PRO A 338 23.45 6.63 24.45
C PRO A 338 24.16 6.41 25.78
N VAL A 339 25.42 5.99 25.71
CA VAL A 339 26.30 5.86 26.89
C VAL A 339 27.27 7.02 26.93
N SER A 340 27.13 7.87 27.94
CA SER A 340 28.04 8.97 28.22
C SER A 340 29.32 8.48 28.88
N LEU A 341 30.46 9.03 28.47
CA LEU A 341 31.78 8.65 28.98
C LEU A 341 32.43 9.84 29.68
N VAL A 342 33.00 9.59 30.85
CA VAL A 342 33.89 10.53 31.52
C VAL A 342 35.32 10.10 31.25
N VAL A 343 36.10 10.94 30.56
CA VAL A 343 37.47 10.64 30.13
C VAL A 343 38.47 11.45 30.97
N SER A 344 39.59 10.84 31.31
CA SER A 344 40.65 11.50 32.06
C SER A 344 41.44 12.48 31.19
N LYS A 345 41.59 13.72 31.65
CA LYS A 345 42.59 14.68 31.13
C LYS A 345 44.00 14.43 31.69
N GLY A 346 44.16 13.39 32.52
CA GLY A 346 45.37 13.12 33.26
C GLY A 346 45.63 14.15 34.35
N MET A 347 46.92 14.35 34.63
CA MET A 347 47.45 15.28 35.63
C MET A 347 47.20 16.74 35.24
N VAL A 348 47.07 17.61 36.25
CA VAL A 348 46.84 19.05 36.05
C VAL A 348 48.19 19.74 35.77
N PRO A 349 48.28 20.67 34.79
CA PRO A 349 49.48 21.47 34.61
C PRO A 349 49.62 22.50 35.74
N VAL A 350 50.81 22.60 36.34
CA VAL A 350 51.09 23.58 37.39
C VAL A 350 51.03 25.00 36.79
N PRO A 351 50.17 25.90 37.30
CA PRO A 351 50.09 27.28 36.84
C PRO A 351 51.43 28.02 37.02
N ASP A 352 51.71 28.97 36.12
CA ASP A 352 52.80 29.91 36.32
C ASP A 352 52.36 30.99 37.31
N VAL A 353 53.01 31.01 38.46
CA VAL A 353 52.81 32.01 39.52
C VAL A 353 54.03 32.91 39.69
N THR A 354 55.02 32.83 38.80
CA THR A 354 56.18 33.74 38.83
C THR A 354 55.74 35.19 38.61
N GLY A 355 56.31 36.12 39.38
CA GLY A 355 55.91 37.53 39.36
C GLY A 355 54.60 37.86 40.08
N MET A 356 53.83 36.87 40.57
CA MET A 356 52.61 37.10 41.34
C MET A 356 52.90 37.44 42.81
N THR A 357 51.96 38.14 43.47
CA THR A 357 51.97 38.31 44.92
C THR A 357 51.58 37.01 45.62
N LYS A 358 51.92 36.86 46.91
CA LYS A 358 51.58 35.66 47.70
C LYS A 358 50.10 35.30 47.59
N ASP A 359 49.20 36.27 47.80
CA ASP A 359 47.75 36.04 47.77
C ASP A 359 47.26 35.66 46.36
N ALA A 360 47.85 36.23 45.31
CA ALA A 360 47.50 35.91 43.93
C ALA A 360 48.00 34.52 43.54
N ALA A 361 49.23 34.16 43.92
CA ALA A 361 49.81 32.84 43.71
C ALA A 361 49.02 31.75 44.45
N GLU A 362 48.63 32.01 45.70
CA GLU A 362 47.81 31.10 46.50
C GLU A 362 46.45 30.86 45.85
N LYS A 363 45.76 31.93 45.41
CA LYS A 363 44.48 31.81 44.70
C LYS A 363 44.62 31.07 43.37
N ALA A 364 45.67 31.34 42.60
CA ALA A 364 45.91 30.68 41.32
C ALA A 364 46.20 29.18 41.48
N LEU A 365 47.04 28.81 42.45
CA LEU A 365 47.36 27.41 42.77
C LEU A 365 46.16 26.68 43.36
N ALA A 366 45.43 27.31 44.29
CA ALA A 366 44.22 26.74 44.89
C ALA A 366 43.12 26.53 43.83
N ALA A 367 42.94 27.45 42.89
CA ALA A 367 41.98 27.31 41.78
C ALA A 367 42.33 26.14 40.85
N ALA A 368 43.62 25.84 40.68
CA ALA A 368 44.10 24.67 39.94
C ALA A 368 44.16 23.39 40.80
N GLY A 369 43.77 23.45 42.08
CA GLY A 369 43.76 22.31 42.99
C GLY A 369 45.11 21.93 43.59
N PHE A 370 46.10 22.84 43.55
CA PHE A 370 47.42 22.67 44.18
C PHE A 370 47.48 23.33 45.55
N THR A 371 48.37 22.83 46.42
CA THR A 371 48.62 23.43 47.74
C THR A 371 49.90 24.26 47.69
N MET A 372 49.85 25.53 48.09
CA MET A 372 51.04 26.39 48.10
C MET A 372 51.85 26.20 49.39
N GLN A 373 53.17 26.06 49.26
CA GLN A 373 54.13 26.26 50.35
C GLN A 373 55.05 27.43 50.01
N THR A 374 55.46 28.21 51.00
CA THR A 374 56.37 29.34 50.77
C THR A 374 57.78 29.01 51.25
N SER A 375 58.77 29.31 50.42
CA SER A 375 60.20 29.28 50.79
C SER A 375 60.76 30.71 50.75
N GLY A 376 61.26 31.21 51.88
CA GLY A 376 61.78 32.58 52.02
C GLY A 376 61.04 33.45 53.04
N VAL A 377 61.48 34.70 53.23
CA VAL A 377 60.90 35.64 54.21
C VAL A 377 60.22 36.81 53.47
N ASN A 378 58.88 36.85 53.48
CA ASN A 378 58.11 37.98 52.91
C ASN A 378 57.80 39.00 54.02
N LEU A 379 58.78 39.82 54.39
CA LEU A 379 58.72 40.72 55.56
C LEU A 379 57.72 41.88 55.43
N PHE A 380 57.25 42.21 54.22
CA PHE A 380 56.41 43.39 53.98
C PHE A 380 55.19 43.15 53.07
N GLY A 381 54.90 41.90 52.68
CA GLY A 381 53.75 41.57 51.82
C GLY A 381 53.86 42.05 50.37
N SER A 382 54.96 42.73 49.99
CA SER A 382 55.21 43.30 48.67
C SER A 382 56.08 42.41 47.76
N GLY A 383 56.62 41.31 48.28
CA GLY A 383 57.48 40.40 47.52
C GLY A 383 56.71 39.66 46.41
N ARG A 384 57.26 39.67 45.19
CA ARG A 384 56.80 38.86 44.06
C ARG A 384 57.51 37.51 44.05
N ALA A 385 56.82 36.45 43.63
CA ALA A 385 57.41 35.13 43.49
C ALA A 385 58.56 35.16 42.47
N THR A 386 59.76 34.75 42.89
CA THR A 386 60.97 34.68 42.05
C THR A 386 61.17 33.33 41.39
N GLY A 387 60.50 32.30 41.92
CA GLY A 387 60.55 30.95 41.37
C GLY A 387 59.48 30.06 41.98
N GLN A 388 59.23 28.93 41.33
CA GLN A 388 58.31 27.90 41.79
C GLN A 388 58.90 26.51 41.53
N SER A 389 58.57 25.55 42.39
CA SER A 389 58.88 24.14 42.22
C SER A 389 57.69 23.32 42.67
N PRO A 390 57.08 22.46 41.83
CA PRO A 390 57.45 22.11 40.45
C PRO A 390 57.37 23.26 39.43
N ALA A 391 58.03 23.10 38.27
CA ALA A 391 58.12 24.17 37.27
C ALA A 391 56.75 24.48 36.62
N ALA A 392 56.58 25.70 36.10
CA ALA A 392 55.37 26.07 35.38
C ALA A 392 55.14 25.14 34.17
N GLY A 393 53.90 24.70 33.99
CA GLY A 393 53.51 23.75 32.93
C GLY A 393 53.83 22.29 33.21
N GLU A 394 54.55 21.96 34.30
CA GLU A 394 54.79 20.58 34.69
C GLU A 394 53.49 19.92 35.14
N ARG A 395 53.21 18.71 34.65
CA ARG A 395 51.98 17.98 34.97
C ARG A 395 52.13 17.23 36.29
N ARG A 396 51.25 17.52 37.26
CA ARG A 396 51.27 16.93 38.59
C ARG A 396 49.89 16.46 39.06
N PRO A 397 49.81 15.47 39.97
CA PRO A 397 48.56 15.09 40.62
C PRO A 397 47.90 16.30 41.28
N GLN A 398 46.57 16.29 41.32
CA GLN A 398 45.84 17.25 42.14
C GLN A 398 46.32 17.14 43.60
N ARG A 399 46.32 18.26 44.32
CA ARG A 399 46.78 18.36 45.72
C ARG A 399 48.30 18.21 45.90
N THR A 400 49.08 18.25 44.81
CA THR A 400 50.54 18.37 44.90
C THR A 400 50.90 19.70 45.56
N VAL A 401 51.93 19.67 46.40
CA VAL A 401 52.47 20.87 47.03
C VAL A 401 53.40 21.59 46.06
N VAL A 402 53.13 22.87 45.81
CA VAL A 402 53.96 23.75 44.98
C VAL A 402 54.68 24.74 45.91
N THR A 403 55.99 24.62 45.99
CA THR A 403 56.85 25.53 46.74
C THR A 403 57.13 26.78 45.92
N VAL A 404 56.64 27.93 46.39
CA VAL A 404 56.85 29.25 45.79
C VAL A 404 57.95 29.97 46.56
N SER A 405 58.98 30.40 45.84
CA SER A 405 60.14 31.11 46.40
C SER A 405 59.93 32.61 46.36
N PHE A 406 60.21 33.28 47.47
CA PHE A 406 60.16 34.74 47.59
C PHE A 406 61.56 35.30 47.89
N PRO A 407 61.89 36.51 47.38
CA PRO A 407 63.19 37.12 47.64
C PRO A 407 63.35 37.42 49.14
N TRP A 408 64.59 37.34 49.62
CA TRP A 408 64.97 37.60 51.02
C TRP A 408 65.21 39.09 51.34
N PHE A 409 65.11 39.98 50.35
CA PHE A 409 65.55 41.37 50.43
C PHE A 409 64.53 42.36 49.89
#